data_AF-A0A0P9DIY7-F1
#
_entry.id   AF-A0A0P9DIY7-F1
#
_cell.length_a   1.000
_cell.length_b   1.000
_cell.length_c   1.000
_cell.angle_alpha   90.00
_cell.angle_beta   90.00
_cell.angle_gamma   90.00
#
_symmetry.space_group_name_H-M   'P 1'
#
loop_
_entity.id
_entity.type
_entity.pdbx_description
1 polymer ?
#
loop_
_entity_poly.entity_id
_entity_poly.type
_entity_poly.pdbx_seq_one_letter_code
_entity_poly.pdbx_strand_id
1 'polypeptide(L)'
;MDVRQPIAAQYLAALEMLKGAIAACPDALWQRAGDITPFWQVAYHALFYTNLYLNESEQAITLWPGHREEYRHEKPHDGPAPEPASKAAVLEFLAHCQN
;
A
#
# COMPACT_ATOMS: atom_id res chain seq x y z
N MET A 1 19.38 22.69 -9.98
CA MET A 1 18.76 21.58 -10.74
C MET A 1 17.44 21.28 -10.07
N ASP A 2 16.32 21.39 -10.79
CA ASP A 2 15.00 21.06 -10.22
C ASP A 2 14.83 19.54 -10.23
N VAL A 3 14.82 18.93 -9.04
CA VAL A 3 14.72 17.47 -8.86
C VAL A 3 13.28 17.00 -8.67
N ARG A 4 12.30 17.92 -8.55
CA ARG A 4 10.91 17.56 -8.21
C ARG A 4 10.26 16.70 -9.29
N GLN A 5 10.39 17.09 -10.55
CA GLN A 5 9.79 16.35 -11.66
C GLN A 5 10.41 14.95 -11.83
N PRO A 6 11.76 14.78 -11.81
CA PRO A 6 12.36 13.45 -11.79
C PRO A 6 11.89 12.57 -10.62
N ILE A 7 11.78 13.12 -9.41
CA ILE A 7 11.30 12.37 -8.23
C ILE A 7 9.83 11.96 -8.40
N ALA A 8 8.96 12.87 -8.85
CA ALA A 8 7.56 12.56 -9.10
C ALA A 8 7.41 11.44 -10.15
N ALA A 9 8.19 11.48 -11.24
CA ALA A 9 8.20 10.44 -12.25
C ALA A 9 8.65 9.07 -11.68
N GLN A 10 9.63 9.05 -10.78
CA GLN A 10 10.09 7.83 -10.11
C GLN A 10 9.01 7.23 -9.21
N TYR A 11 8.29 8.05 -8.44
CA TYR A 11 7.17 7.59 -7.61
C TYR A 11 6.04 7.01 -8.47
N LEU A 12 5.63 7.70 -9.53
CA LEU A 12 4.58 7.21 -10.43
C LEU A 12 4.98 5.90 -11.13
N ALA A 13 6.23 5.77 -11.57
CA ALA A 13 6.75 4.54 -12.16
C ALA A 13 6.78 3.38 -11.15
N ALA A 14 7.17 3.64 -9.90
CA ALA A 14 7.16 2.64 -8.84
C ALA A 14 5.73 2.19 -8.49
N LEU A 15 4.77 3.11 -8.47
CA LEU A 15 3.35 2.79 -8.25
C LEU A 15 2.76 1.97 -9.41
N GLU A 16 3.09 2.27 -10.66
CA GLU A 16 2.67 1.44 -11.81
C GLU A 16 3.30 0.04 -11.78
N MET A 17 4.57 -0.08 -11.35
CA MET A 17 5.18 -1.39 -11.12
C MET A 17 4.44 -2.17 -10.02
N LEU A 18 4.11 -1.52 -8.89
CA LEU A 18 3.37 -2.14 -7.80
C LEU A 18 1.96 -2.58 -8.24
N LYS A 19 1.27 -1.76 -9.04
CA LYS A 19 -0.03 -2.09 -9.63
C LYS A 19 0.04 -3.36 -10.47
N GLY A 20 1.07 -3.48 -11.31
CA GLY A 20 1.34 -4.71 -12.07
C GLY A 20 1.56 -5.92 -11.17
N ALA A 21 2.34 -5.77 -10.10
CA ALA A 21 2.58 -6.85 -9.13
C ALA A 21 1.29 -7.30 -8.40
N ILE A 22 0.45 -6.36 -7.98
CA ILE A 22 -0.85 -6.66 -7.32
C ILE A 22 -1.78 -7.38 -8.30
N ALA A 23 -1.90 -6.89 -9.54
CA ALA A 23 -2.77 -7.47 -10.56
C ALA A 23 -2.33 -8.88 -10.98
N ALA A 24 -1.01 -9.12 -11.06
CA ALA A 24 -0.45 -10.41 -11.45
C ALA A 24 -0.38 -11.43 -10.30
N CYS A 25 -0.48 -10.99 -9.04
CA CYS A 25 -0.39 -11.88 -7.88
C CYS A 25 -1.51 -12.93 -7.91
N PRO A 26 -1.25 -14.24 -7.90
CA PRO A 26 -2.28 -15.27 -7.81
C PRO A 26 -3.00 -15.24 -6.45
N ASP A 27 -4.28 -15.65 -6.40
CA ASP A 27 -5.07 -15.68 -5.15
C ASP A 27 -4.41 -16.55 -4.08
N ALA A 28 -3.80 -17.67 -4.47
CA ALA A 28 -3.09 -18.57 -3.56
C ALA A 28 -1.83 -17.95 -2.91
N LEU A 29 -1.27 -16.89 -3.50
CA LEU A 29 -0.13 -16.15 -2.96
C LEU A 29 -0.55 -14.87 -2.22
N TRP A 30 -1.79 -14.43 -2.41
CA TRP A 30 -2.31 -13.22 -1.79
C TRP A 30 -2.30 -13.30 -0.26
N GLN A 31 -2.74 -14.45 0.26
CA GLN A 31 -2.73 -14.83 1.67
C GLN A 31 -2.22 -16.27 1.80
N ARG A 32 -0.93 -16.49 1.58
CA ARG A 32 -0.35 -17.84 1.68
C ARG A 32 -0.06 -18.21 3.14
N ALA A 33 -0.48 -19.40 3.54
CA ALA A 33 -0.17 -19.92 4.87
C ALA A 33 1.34 -20.06 5.07
N GLY A 34 1.84 -19.59 6.22
CA GLY A 34 3.25 -19.65 6.60
C GLY A 34 4.07 -18.41 6.24
N ASP A 35 3.52 -17.46 5.49
CA ASP A 35 4.16 -16.16 5.31
C ASP A 35 4.07 -15.35 6.61
N ILE A 36 5.20 -14.75 7.03
CA ILE A 36 5.26 -13.88 8.22
C ILE A 36 4.40 -12.63 7.99
N THR A 37 4.49 -12.06 6.79
CA THR A 37 3.69 -10.94 6.33
C THR A 37 3.15 -11.30 4.94
N PRO A 38 1.84 -11.56 4.81
CA PRO A 38 1.21 -11.86 3.54
C PRO A 38 1.41 -10.76 2.48
N PHE A 39 1.33 -11.14 1.20
CA PHE A 39 1.54 -10.22 0.09
C PHE A 39 0.65 -8.98 0.16
N TRP A 40 -0.65 -9.15 0.47
CA TRP A 40 -1.59 -8.04 0.55
C TRP A 40 -1.16 -7.00 1.59
N GLN A 41 -0.60 -7.46 2.71
CA GLN A 41 -0.21 -6.62 3.83
C GLN A 41 1.06 -5.83 3.49
N VAL A 42 2.03 -6.45 2.80
CA VAL A 42 3.21 -5.74 2.27
C VAL A 42 2.79 -4.66 1.26
N ALA A 43 1.91 -5.01 0.31
CA ALA A 43 1.43 -4.05 -0.69
C ALA A 43 0.67 -2.89 -0.05
N TYR A 44 -0.21 -3.18 0.91
CA TYR A 44 -0.95 -2.16 1.65
C TYR A 44 -0.03 -1.26 2.49
N HIS A 45 0.95 -1.84 3.20
CA HIS A 45 1.92 -1.10 3.99
C HIS A 45 2.70 -0.11 3.11
N ALA A 46 3.21 -0.58 1.95
CA ALA A 46 3.92 0.28 1.00
C ALA A 46 3.07 1.48 0.55
N LEU A 47 1.78 1.27 0.27
CA LEU A 47 0.86 2.35 -0.12
C LEU A 47 0.57 3.31 1.04
N PHE A 48 0.35 2.78 2.24
CA PHE A 48 0.12 3.61 3.43
C PHE A 48 1.28 4.56 3.68
N TYR A 49 2.51 4.05 3.67
CA TYR A 49 3.69 4.87 3.91
C TYR A 49 4.04 5.77 2.71
N THR A 50 3.68 5.38 1.49
CA THR A 50 3.75 6.30 0.33
C THR A 50 2.82 7.49 0.54
N ASN A 51 1.56 7.27 0.91
CA ASN A 51 0.62 8.36 1.21
C ASN A 51 1.12 9.20 2.39
N LEU A 52 1.59 8.58 3.47
CA LEU A 52 2.09 9.29 4.65
C LEU A 52 3.29 10.19 4.33
N TYR A 53 4.32 9.66 3.65
CA TYR A 53 5.58 10.37 3.45
C TYR A 53 5.55 11.39 2.30
N LEU A 54 4.55 11.35 1.43
CA LEU A 54 4.34 12.37 0.41
C LEU A 54 3.55 13.58 0.92
N ASN A 55 3.01 13.53 2.15
CA ASN A 55 2.37 14.67 2.80
C ASN A 55 3.37 15.44 3.68
N GLU A 56 3.10 16.72 3.92
CA GLU A 56 3.99 17.60 4.70
C GLU A 56 4.14 17.19 6.16
N SER A 57 3.13 16.54 6.72
CA SER A 57 3.12 16.00 8.08
C SER A 57 2.08 14.90 8.23
N GLU A 58 2.17 14.15 9.33
CA GLU A 58 1.16 13.15 9.68
C GLU A 58 -0.23 13.76 9.89
N GLN A 59 -0.32 15.04 10.31
CA GLN A 59 -1.61 15.72 10.49
C GLN A 59 -2.21 16.23 9.17
N ALA A 60 -1.39 16.35 8.12
CA ALA A 60 -1.82 16.81 6.80
C ALA A 60 -2.29 15.67 5.89
N ILE A 61 -2.08 14.41 6.30
CA ILE A 61 -2.46 13.25 5.49
C ILE A 61 -3.95 13.22 5.18
N THR A 62 -4.28 13.06 3.91
CA THR A 62 -5.62 12.66 3.50
C THR A 62 -5.62 11.15 3.29
N LEU A 63 -6.20 10.42 4.25
CA LEU A 63 -6.34 8.98 4.16
C LEU A 63 -7.34 8.60 3.07
N TRP A 64 -7.05 7.53 2.35
CA TRP A 64 -8.00 6.90 1.45
C TRP A 64 -9.26 6.47 2.23
N PRO A 65 -10.49 6.72 1.75
CA PRO A 65 -11.72 6.42 2.51
C PRO A 65 -11.88 4.97 2.97
N GLY A 66 -11.28 4.01 2.25
CA GLY A 66 -11.29 2.60 2.61
C GLY A 66 -10.19 2.19 3.60
N HIS A 67 -9.41 3.14 4.11
CA HIS A 67 -8.29 2.87 5.01
C HIS A 67 -8.75 2.18 6.30
N ARG A 68 -8.00 1.16 6.68
CA ARG A 68 -8.08 0.46 7.96
C ARG A 68 -6.75 0.58 8.69
N GLU A 69 -6.82 1.01 9.95
CA GLU A 69 -5.64 1.27 10.79
C GLU A 69 -4.86 -0.01 11.02
N GLU A 70 -5.55 -1.12 11.30
CA GLU A 70 -4.95 -2.42 11.60
C GLU A 70 -4.12 -3.01 10.44
N TYR A 71 -4.32 -2.54 9.20
CA TYR A 71 -3.60 -3.01 8.02
C TYR A 71 -2.23 -2.34 7.83
N ARG A 72 -1.95 -1.22 8.51
CA ARG A 72 -0.70 -0.46 8.30
C ARG A 72 0.53 -1.16 8.86
N HIS A 73 0.37 -2.12 9.76
CA HIS A 73 1.47 -2.82 10.42
C HIS A 73 1.91 -4.01 9.58
N GLU A 74 3.22 -4.22 9.36
CA GLU A 74 3.72 -5.43 8.67
C GLU A 74 3.89 -6.62 9.63
N LYS A 75 3.99 -6.35 10.93
CA LYS A 75 4.19 -7.35 11.97
C LYS A 75 2.89 -7.58 12.72
N PRO A 76 2.72 -8.77 13.33
CA PRO A 76 1.66 -9.00 14.29
C PRO A 76 1.65 -7.88 15.33
N HIS A 77 0.50 -7.24 15.49
CA HIS A 77 0.22 -6.29 16.55
C HIS A 77 -0.74 -6.96 17.55
N ASP A 78 -0.91 -6.36 18.72
CA ASP A 78 -1.82 -6.86 19.74
C ASP A 78 -3.26 -6.85 19.19
N GLY A 79 -3.90 -8.02 19.20
CA GLY A 79 -5.26 -8.18 18.71
C GLY A 79 -5.42 -9.35 17.73
N PRO A 80 -6.65 -9.60 17.26
CA PRO A 80 -6.90 -10.58 16.23
C PRO A 80 -6.25 -10.16 14.91
N ALA A 81 -5.76 -11.13 14.14
CA ALA A 81 -5.28 -10.87 12.80
C ALA A 81 -6.43 -10.30 11.94
N PRO A 82 -6.18 -9.22 11.17
CA PRO A 82 -7.19 -8.68 10.28
C PRO A 82 -7.59 -9.68 9.20
N GLU A 83 -8.85 -9.58 8.74
CA GLU A 83 -9.26 -10.21 7.49
C GLU A 83 -8.43 -9.64 6.32
N PRO A 84 -7.97 -10.48 5.37
CA PRO A 84 -7.18 -10.02 4.23
C PRO A 84 -7.91 -8.96 3.40
N ALA A 85 -7.21 -7.89 3.04
CA ALA A 85 -7.73 -6.92 2.08
C ALA A 85 -8.03 -7.61 0.74
N SER A 86 -9.07 -7.20 0.01
CA SER A 86 -9.25 -7.65 -1.36
C SER A 86 -8.23 -6.98 -2.29
N LYS A 87 -7.87 -7.63 -3.40
CA LYS A 87 -7.02 -6.98 -4.44
C LYS A 87 -7.62 -5.68 -4.95
N ALA A 88 -8.94 -5.65 -5.13
CA ALA A 88 -9.66 -4.45 -5.57
C ALA A 88 -9.46 -3.30 -4.57
N ALA A 89 -9.60 -3.56 -3.27
CA ALA A 89 -9.36 -2.55 -2.23
C ALA A 89 -7.92 -2.00 -2.27
N VAL A 90 -6.91 -2.88 -2.42
CA VAL A 90 -5.51 -2.42 -2.50
C VAL A 90 -5.25 -1.64 -3.79
N LEU A 91 -5.87 -2.01 -4.92
CA LEU A 91 -5.79 -1.26 -6.17
C LEU A 91 -6.50 0.10 -6.12
N GLU A 92 -7.62 0.20 -5.40
CA GLU A 92 -8.30 1.48 -5.13
C GLU A 92 -7.41 2.40 -4.30
N PHE A 93 -6.72 1.87 -3.27
CA PHE A 93 -5.78 2.66 -2.50
C PHE A 93 -4.56 3.10 -3.34
N LEU A 94 -4.08 2.23 -4.22
CA LEU A 94 -3.02 2.58 -5.16
C LEU A 94 -3.43 3.74 -6.06
N ALA A 95 -4.65 3.70 -6.62
CA ALA A 95 -5.18 4.78 -7.44
C ALA A 95 -5.30 6.11 -6.65
N HIS A 96 -5.64 6.05 -5.36
CA HIS A 96 -5.60 7.22 -4.47
C HIS A 96 -4.19 7.82 -4.36
N CYS A 97 -3.14 6.99 -4.30
CA CYS A 97 -1.74 7.45 -4.21
C CYS A 97 -1.18 8.00 -5.54
N GLN A 98 -1.88 7.81 -6.67
CA GLN A 98 -1.44 8.28 -7.99
C GLN A 98 -1.99 9.66 -8.38
N ASN A 99 -2.98 10.17 -7.64
CA ASN A 99 -3.63 11.46 -7.87
C ASN A 99 -2.93 12.58 -7.11
#